data_AF-A0A1C3XI78-F1
#
_entry.id   AF-A0A1C3XI78-F1
#
_cell.length_a   1.000
_cell.length_b   1.000
_cell.length_c   1.000
_cell.angle_alpha   90.00
_cell.angle_beta   90.00
_cell.angle_gamma   90.00
#
_symmetry.space_group_name_H-M   'P 1'
#
loop_
_entity.id
_entity.type
_entity.pdbx_description
1 polymer ?
#
loop_
_entity_poly.entity_id
_entity_poly.type
_entity_poly.pdbx_seq_one_letter_code
_entity_poly.pdbx_strand_id
1 'polypeptide(L)'
;MTMVQASRESARQIPAGQLYLDDLHVGQRFTTRTHRLDEAQIKAFALQFDPQPFHTDEHAAERTLFKGLAASGWHTAAITMRLNVESGPPLAGGFVGAGGEVSWRHRPVRATCSMLRAK
;
A
#
# COMPACT_ATOMS: atom_id res chain seq x y z
N MET A 1 -5.81 47.12 -9.05
CA MET A 1 -5.90 45.75 -9.58
C MET A 1 -4.56 45.10 -9.33
N THR A 2 -4.39 44.49 -8.15
CA THR A 2 -3.08 44.02 -7.66
C THR A 2 -2.97 42.53 -7.94
N MET A 3 -2.12 42.16 -8.90
CA MET A 3 -1.76 40.77 -9.18
C MET A 3 -0.87 40.26 -8.04
N VAL A 4 -1.40 39.37 -7.20
CA VAL A 4 -0.57 38.56 -6.29
C VAL A 4 0.05 37.45 -7.13
N GLN A 5 1.34 37.57 -7.42
CA GLN A 5 2.09 36.46 -8.02
C GLN A 5 2.27 35.36 -6.96
N ALA A 6 1.62 34.22 -7.18
CA ALA A 6 1.92 33.01 -6.42
C ALA A 6 3.36 32.58 -6.72
N SER A 7 4.21 32.60 -5.70
CA SER A 7 5.56 32.07 -5.74
C SER A 7 5.51 30.58 -6.08
N ARG A 8 6.05 30.22 -7.25
CA ARG A 8 6.29 28.80 -7.58
C ARG A 8 7.37 28.29 -6.63
N GLU A 9 7.00 27.44 -5.68
CA GLU A 9 7.97 26.64 -4.93
C GLU A 9 8.81 25.85 -5.94
N SER A 10 10.10 26.13 -5.97
CA SER A 10 11.07 25.41 -6.78
C SER A 10 11.10 23.96 -6.32
N ALA A 11 10.59 23.05 -7.13
CA ALA A 11 10.75 21.61 -6.93
C ALA A 11 12.25 21.30 -6.82
N ARG A 12 12.74 21.07 -5.60
CA ARG A 12 14.13 20.68 -5.36
C ARG A 12 14.32 19.28 -5.96
N GLN A 13 15.27 19.15 -6.86
CA GLN A 13 15.57 17.90 -7.55
C GLN A 13 15.91 16.82 -6.53
N ILE A 14 15.20 15.67 -6.56
CA ILE A 14 15.54 14.53 -5.70
C ILE A 14 16.94 14.05 -6.10
N PRO A 15 17.91 13.98 -5.17
CA PRO A 15 19.24 13.47 -5.45
C PRO A 15 19.18 12.08 -6.09
N ALA A 16 20.03 11.84 -7.09
CA ALA A 16 20.22 10.51 -7.64
C ALA A 16 20.99 9.65 -6.63
N GLY A 17 20.28 8.92 -5.76
CA GLY A 17 20.89 8.10 -4.71
C GLY A 17 19.91 7.72 -3.59
N GLN A 18 20.45 7.11 -2.54
CA GLN A 18 19.70 6.89 -1.30
C GLN A 18 19.48 8.23 -0.60
N LEU A 19 18.33 8.40 0.05
CA LEU A 19 17.97 9.58 0.82
C LEU A 19 18.21 9.33 2.31
N TYR A 20 18.74 10.34 2.99
CA TYR A 20 18.78 10.40 4.44
C TYR A 20 17.65 11.29 4.97
N LEU A 21 17.49 11.33 6.29
CA LEU A 21 16.41 12.09 6.92
C LEU A 21 16.40 13.57 6.51
N ASP A 22 17.57 14.20 6.44
CA ASP A 22 17.71 15.63 6.11
C ASP A 22 17.42 15.96 4.63
N ASP A 23 17.36 14.94 3.76
CA ASP A 23 16.96 15.10 2.36
C ASP A 23 15.43 15.11 2.17
N LEU A 24 14.69 14.68 3.19
CA LEU A 24 13.23 14.63 3.15
C LEU A 24 12.61 15.96 3.52
N HIS A 25 11.44 16.24 2.95
CA HIS A 25 10.65 17.42 3.33
C HIS A 25 9.18 17.06 3.53
N VAL A 26 8.50 17.87 4.34
CA VAL A 26 7.07 17.72 4.57
C VAL A 26 6.31 17.84 3.25
N GLY A 27 5.33 16.96 3.05
CA GLY A 27 4.54 16.89 1.82
C GLY A 27 5.20 16.17 0.66
N GLN A 28 6.44 15.67 0.81
CA GLN A 28 7.09 14.85 -0.21
C GLN A 28 6.29 13.56 -0.45
N ARG A 29 6.10 13.21 -1.73
CA ARG A 29 5.30 12.05 -2.14
C ARG A 29 6.17 11.11 -2.95
N PHE A 30 6.07 9.82 -2.65
CA PHE A 30 6.72 8.75 -3.37
C PHE A 30 5.66 7.84 -4.01
N THR A 31 6.04 7.14 -5.07
CA THR A 31 5.13 6.26 -5.80
C THR A 31 5.81 4.91 -5.95
N THR A 32 5.21 3.86 -5.39
CA THR A 32 5.73 2.49 -5.53
C THR A 32 5.46 1.92 -6.91
N ARG A 33 6.00 0.74 -7.21
CA ARG A 33 5.43 -0.14 -8.24
C ARG A 33 4.05 -0.66 -7.80
N THR A 34 3.42 -1.40 -8.69
CA THR A 34 2.14 -2.07 -8.45
C THR A 34 2.32 -3.56 -8.23
N HIS A 35 1.42 -4.18 -7.46
CA HIS A 35 1.34 -5.62 -7.27
C HIS A 35 -0.02 -6.14 -7.73
N ARG A 36 -0.03 -7.08 -8.69
CA ARG A 36 -1.25 -7.80 -9.07
C ARG A 36 -1.47 -8.92 -8.07
N LEU A 37 -2.61 -8.87 -7.38
CA LEU A 37 -3.00 -9.89 -6.40
C LEU A 37 -4.07 -10.80 -7.01
N ASP A 38 -3.81 -12.11 -7.06
CA ASP A 38 -4.76 -13.11 -7.55
C ASP A 38 -5.38 -13.96 -6.41
N GLU A 39 -6.35 -14.80 -6.75
CA GLU A 39 -7.08 -15.66 -5.79
C GLU A 39 -6.17 -16.68 -5.10
N ALA A 40 -5.20 -17.23 -5.83
CA ALA A 40 -4.27 -18.21 -5.29
C ALA A 40 -3.38 -17.57 -4.21
N GLN A 41 -2.88 -16.36 -4.46
CA GLN A 41 -2.15 -15.59 -3.47
C GLN A 41 -3.03 -15.25 -2.26
N ILE A 42 -4.28 -14.82 -2.48
CA ILE A 42 -5.23 -14.52 -1.40
C ILE A 42 -5.39 -15.73 -0.48
N LYS A 43 -5.71 -16.89 -1.05
CA LYS A 43 -5.93 -18.13 -0.30
C LYS A 43 -4.65 -18.61 0.39
N ALA A 44 -3.51 -18.56 -0.30
CA ALA A 44 -2.23 -19.00 0.26
C ALA A 44 -1.86 -18.21 1.53
N PHE A 45 -1.99 -16.87 1.49
CA PHE A 45 -1.78 -16.04 2.67
C PHE A 45 -2.81 -16.33 3.76
N ALA A 46 -4.09 -16.41 3.37
CA ALA A 46 -5.19 -16.64 4.31
C ALA A 46 -5.01 -17.96 5.08
N LEU A 47 -4.70 -19.06 4.39
CA LEU A 47 -4.48 -20.36 5.02
C LEU A 47 -3.35 -20.34 6.05
N GLN A 48 -2.35 -19.48 5.86
CA GLN A 48 -1.21 -19.38 6.76
C GLN A 48 -1.46 -18.42 7.93
N PHE A 49 -2.14 -17.29 7.71
CA PHE A 49 -2.15 -16.18 8.66
C PHE A 49 -3.55 -15.69 9.08
N ASP A 50 -4.57 -15.89 8.25
CA ASP A 50 -5.92 -15.37 8.49
C ASP A 50 -6.98 -16.31 7.86
N PRO A 51 -7.18 -17.52 8.41
CA PRO A 51 -7.94 -18.60 7.76
C PRO A 51 -9.46 -18.44 7.92
N GLN A 52 -9.96 -17.20 7.87
CA GLN A 52 -11.39 -16.95 7.90
C GLN A 52 -12.05 -17.41 6.59
N PRO A 53 -13.28 -17.96 6.60
CA PRO A 53 -13.89 -18.57 5.42
C PRO A 53 -13.99 -17.64 4.19
N PHE A 54 -14.18 -16.34 4.42
CA PHE A 54 -14.27 -15.33 3.35
C PHE A 54 -12.93 -14.95 2.70
N HIS A 55 -11.83 -15.51 3.19
CA HIS A 55 -10.48 -15.40 2.63
C HIS A 55 -9.99 -16.71 1.98
N THR A 56 -10.65 -17.84 2.26
CA THR A 56 -10.18 -19.18 1.85
C THR A 56 -11.10 -19.87 0.84
N ASP A 57 -12.39 -19.53 0.81
CA ASP A 57 -13.39 -20.19 -0.04
C ASP A 57 -14.39 -19.18 -0.62
N GLU A 58 -14.56 -19.19 -1.94
CA GLU A 58 -15.42 -18.26 -2.68
C GLU A 58 -16.90 -18.41 -2.27
N HIS A 59 -17.39 -19.66 -2.19
CA HIS A 59 -18.80 -19.96 -1.90
C HIS A 59 -19.18 -19.61 -0.46
N ALA A 60 -18.27 -19.84 0.49
CA ALA A 60 -18.44 -19.41 1.86
C ALA A 60 -18.47 -17.88 1.93
N ALA A 61 -17.61 -17.19 1.17
CA ALA A 61 -17.52 -15.74 1.15
C ALA A 61 -18.80 -15.05 0.65
N GLU A 62 -19.55 -15.66 -0.29
CA GLU A 62 -20.83 -15.14 -0.79
C GLU A 62 -21.86 -14.91 0.33
N ARG A 63 -21.82 -15.74 1.38
CA ARG A 63 -22.76 -15.67 2.52
C ARG A 63 -22.37 -14.64 3.57
N THR A 64 -21.25 -13.94 3.39
CA THR A 64 -20.71 -12.98 4.38
C THR A 64 -21.01 -11.53 4.00
N LEU A 65 -20.57 -10.58 4.83
CA LEU A 65 -20.55 -9.15 4.51
C LEU A 65 -19.80 -8.88 3.18
N PHE A 66 -18.78 -9.68 2.88
CA PHE A 66 -17.93 -9.48 1.72
C PHE A 66 -18.57 -9.91 0.40
N LYS A 67 -19.64 -10.72 0.39
CA LYS A 67 -20.37 -11.14 -0.83
C LYS A 67 -19.45 -11.68 -1.94
N GLY A 68 -18.44 -12.45 -1.55
CA GLY A 68 -17.41 -13.03 -2.43
C GLY A 68 -16.02 -12.87 -1.85
N LEU A 69 -15.05 -13.61 -2.41
CA LEU A 69 -13.69 -13.70 -1.89
C LEU A 69 -13.05 -12.32 -1.73
N ALA A 70 -12.46 -12.09 -0.57
CA ALA A 70 -11.71 -10.88 -0.25
C ALA A 70 -10.32 -11.26 0.23
N ALA A 71 -9.32 -10.43 -0.06
CA ALA A 71 -8.02 -10.54 0.57
C ALA A 71 -8.12 -10.13 2.05
N SER A 72 -7.32 -10.77 2.91
CA SER A 72 -7.13 -10.28 4.28
C SER A 72 -6.56 -8.86 4.25
N GLY A 73 -7.03 -8.01 5.18
CA GLY A 73 -6.44 -6.69 5.40
C GLY A 73 -4.94 -6.80 5.71
N TRP A 74 -4.55 -7.80 6.50
CA TRP A 74 -3.15 -8.05 6.84
C TRP A 74 -2.31 -8.50 5.64
N HIS A 75 -2.91 -9.24 4.69
CA HIS A 75 -2.25 -9.54 3.42
C HIS A 75 -1.95 -8.24 2.65
N THR A 76 -2.91 -7.33 2.61
CA THR A 76 -2.75 -6.02 1.96
C THR A 76 -1.68 -5.17 2.66
N ALA A 77 -1.63 -5.18 4.00
CA ALA A 77 -0.58 -4.51 4.77
C ALA A 77 0.81 -5.07 4.44
N ALA A 78 0.95 -6.40 4.41
CA ALA A 78 2.22 -7.06 4.10
C ALA A 78 2.73 -6.72 2.69
N ILE A 79 1.85 -6.76 1.68
CA ILE A 79 2.19 -6.33 0.31
C ILE A 79 2.58 -4.85 0.27
N THR A 80 1.87 -3.99 1.00
CA THR A 80 2.16 -2.55 1.08
C THR A 80 3.56 -2.31 1.65
N MET A 81 3.94 -3.00 2.72
CA MET A 81 5.29 -2.90 3.29
C MET A 81 6.35 -3.36 2.28
N ARG A 82 6.14 -4.50 1.61
CA ARG A 82 7.02 -5.00 0.55
C ARG A 82 7.20 -3.97 -0.57
N LEU A 83 6.12 -3.37 -1.06
CA LEU A 83 6.17 -2.36 -2.14
C LEU A 83 6.95 -1.10 -1.72
N ASN A 84 6.82 -0.68 -0.46
CA ASN A 84 7.59 0.44 0.09
C ASN A 84 9.10 0.12 0.13
N VAL A 85 9.47 -1.06 0.61
CA VAL A 85 10.88 -1.49 0.67
C VAL A 85 11.48 -1.65 -0.73
N GLU A 86 10.75 -2.27 -1.66
CA GLU A 86 11.30 -2.61 -2.99
C GLU A 86 11.24 -1.46 -4.01
N SER A 87 10.41 -0.44 -3.79
CA SER A 87 10.16 0.60 -4.80
C SER A 87 9.58 1.90 -4.27
N GLY A 88 9.46 2.05 -2.96
CA GLY A 88 8.99 3.27 -2.33
C GLY A 88 10.12 4.31 -2.20
N PRO A 89 10.09 5.14 -1.16
CA PRO A 89 11.16 6.08 -0.88
C PRO A 89 12.52 5.36 -0.78
N PRO A 90 13.57 5.81 -1.49
CA PRO A 90 14.88 5.16 -1.48
C PRO A 90 15.68 5.53 -0.21
N LEU A 91 15.12 5.24 0.97
CA LEU A 91 15.74 5.61 2.25
C LEU A 91 16.99 4.75 2.52
N ALA A 92 18.07 5.43 2.90
CA ALA A 92 19.28 4.76 3.34
C ALA A 92 19.01 3.98 4.64
N GLY A 93 19.42 2.70 4.68
CA GLY A 93 19.28 1.86 5.87
C GLY A 93 17.90 1.23 6.10
N GLY A 94 16.91 1.51 5.25
CA GLY A 94 15.59 0.85 5.27
C GLY A 94 14.60 1.44 6.29
N PHE A 95 13.57 0.65 6.63
CA PHE A 95 12.45 1.07 7.49
C PHE A 95 12.48 0.34 8.83
N VAL A 96 12.34 1.10 9.92
CA VAL A 96 12.03 0.57 11.25
C VAL A 96 10.75 1.24 11.74
N GLY A 97 9.71 0.44 11.96
CA GLY A 97 8.42 0.95 12.44
C GLY A 97 8.43 1.10 13.96
N ALA A 98 8.21 2.31 14.46
CA ALA A 98 7.91 2.52 15.88
C ALA A 98 6.44 2.20 16.21
N GLY A 99 5.55 2.37 15.23
CA GLY A 99 4.11 2.12 15.34
C GLY A 99 3.40 2.60 14.08
N GLY A 100 2.09 2.35 14.00
CA GLY A 100 1.26 2.81 12.90
C GLY A 100 -0.21 2.54 13.15
N GLU A 101 -1.05 3.31 12.48
CA GLU A 101 -2.50 3.12 12.46
C GLU A 101 -2.91 2.55 11.11
N VAL A 102 -3.79 1.56 11.13
CA VAL A 102 -4.28 0.92 9.91
C VAL A 102 -5.80 0.95 9.94
N SER A 103 -6.42 1.42 8.86
CA SER A 103 -7.87 1.43 8.73
C SER A 103 -8.32 0.98 7.34
N TRP A 104 -9.22 -0.01 7.31
CA TRP A 104 -9.77 -0.60 6.09
C TRP A 104 -11.06 0.10 5.68
N ARG A 105 -10.98 1.41 5.40
CA ARG A 105 -12.16 2.28 5.20
C ARG A 105 -12.86 2.11 3.85
N HIS A 106 -12.18 1.52 2.88
CA HIS A 106 -12.66 1.42 1.50
C HIS A 106 -13.12 0.00 1.17
N ARG A 107 -13.25 -0.28 -0.12
CA ARG A 107 -13.66 -1.59 -0.62
C ARG A 107 -12.63 -2.66 -0.25
N PRO A 108 -13.08 -3.89 0.08
CA PRO A 108 -12.18 -5.02 0.23
C PRO A 108 -11.40 -5.26 -1.06
N VAL A 109 -10.13 -5.63 -0.93
CA VAL A 109 -9.28 -5.99 -2.06
C VAL A 109 -9.72 -7.35 -2.58
N ARG A 110 -9.87 -7.46 -3.90
CA ARG A 110 -10.25 -8.69 -4.59
C ARG A 110 -9.24 -9.00 -5.69
N ALA A 111 -9.26 -10.24 -6.19
CA ALA A 111 -8.42 -10.64 -7.32
C ALA A 111 -8.71 -9.83 -8.61
N THR A 112 -9.92 -9.29 -8.73
CA THR A 112 -10.34 -8.43 -9.84
C THR A 112 -9.90 -6.96 -9.68
N CYS A 113 -9.34 -6.57 -8.53
CA CYS A 113 -8.81 -5.22 -8.36
C CYS A 113 -7.55 -5.04 -9.20
N SER A 114 -7.51 -3.96 -9.99
CA SER A 114 -6.58 -3.83 -11.10
C SER A 114 -5.11 -3.72 -10.71
N MET A 115 -4.76 -3.44 -9.44
CA MET A 115 -3.42 -3.56 -8.86
C MET A 115 -3.38 -2.89 -7.47
N LEU A 116 -2.59 -3.43 -6.54
CA LEU A 116 -2.25 -2.77 -5.28
C LEU A 116 -1.10 -1.78 -5.50
N ARG A 117 -1.19 -0.61 -4.86
CA ARG A 117 -0.15 0.43 -4.83
C ARG A 117 -0.12 1.03 -3.44
N ALA A 118 1.06 1.15 -2.83
CA ALA A 118 1.19 1.91 -1.59
C ALA A 118 1.08 3.40 -1.92
N LYS A 119 0.25 4.12 -1.16
CA LYS A 119 0.05 5.56 -1.31
C LYS A 119 0.81 6.34 -0.27
#